data_AF-A0A645EWR1-F1
#
_entry.id   AF-A0A645EWR1-F1
#
_cell.length_a   1.000
_cell.length_b   1.000
_cell.length_c   1.000
_cell.angle_alpha   90.00
_cell.angle_beta   90.00
_cell.angle_gamma   90.00
#
_symmetry.space_group_name_H-M   'P 1'
#
loop_
_entity.id
_entity.type
_entity.pdbx_description
1 polymer ?
#
loop_
_entity_poly.entity_id
_entity_poly.type
_entity_poly.pdbx_seq_one_letter_code
_entity_poly.pdbx_strand_id
1 'polypeptide(L)'
;MERLGLIEKYLISSSQVDSFDVLDDVITVKISGVTLNQISSIFVKLMSDPLISNVQVYTASTNDQNNSLTTATMTIQLAVDDSSNIE
;
A
#
# COMPACT_ATOMS: atom_id res chain seq x y z
N MET A 1 -0.52 -19.23 3.68
CA MET A 1 -1.59 -18.51 4.40
C MET A 1 -1.15 -17.14 4.92
N GLU A 2 0.12 -16.73 4.79
CA GLU A 2 0.62 -15.45 5.35
C GLU A 2 0.27 -14.19 4.53
N ARG A 3 -0.08 -14.35 3.24
CA ARG A 3 -0.40 -13.22 2.35
C ARG A 3 -1.70 -12.49 2.72
N LEU A 4 -2.69 -13.21 3.24
CA LEU A 4 -3.97 -12.63 3.67
C LEU A 4 -3.84 -11.85 4.99
N GLY A 5 -2.98 -12.32 5.91
CA GLY A 5 -2.73 -11.66 7.20
C GLY A 5 -1.98 -10.33 7.06
N LEU A 6 -1.17 -10.16 6.00
CA LEU A 6 -0.53 -8.88 5.68
C LEU A 6 -1.55 -7.81 5.27
N ILE A 7 -2.56 -8.19 4.49
CA ILE A 7 -3.65 -7.29 4.06
C ILE A 7 -4.43 -6.81 5.29
N GLU A 8 -4.84 -7.71 6.18
CA GLU A 8 -5.53 -7.32 7.41
C GLU A 8 -4.67 -6.44 8.32
N LYS A 9 -3.38 -6.79 8.49
CA LYS A 9 -2.47 -6.09 9.40
C LYS A 9 -2.10 -4.69 8.92
N TYR A 10 -1.89 -4.50 7.61
CA TYR A 10 -1.41 -3.24 7.06
C TYR A 10 -2.52 -2.34 6.49
N LEU A 11 -3.60 -2.89 5.93
CA LEU A 11 -4.64 -2.09 5.27
C LEU A 11 -5.81 -1.73 6.17
N ILE A 12 -6.22 -2.64 7.06
CA ILE A 12 -7.38 -2.39 7.94
C ILE A 12 -6.98 -1.51 9.13
N SER A 13 -5.73 -1.62 9.60
CA SER A 13 -5.26 -0.84 10.76
C SER A 13 -4.92 0.62 10.43
N SER A 14 -4.70 0.98 9.17
CA SER A 14 -4.44 2.36 8.76
C SER A 14 -5.68 2.94 8.09
N SER A 15 -6.56 3.52 8.89
CA SER A 15 -7.75 4.25 8.47
C SER A 15 -7.52 5.07 7.18
N GLN A 16 -8.49 4.99 6.25
CA GLN A 16 -8.64 5.73 4.96
C GLN A 16 -8.33 4.96 3.67
N VAL A 17 -8.32 3.62 3.69
CA VAL A 17 -8.39 2.83 2.44
C VAL A 17 -9.83 2.87 1.90
N ASP A 18 -10.02 3.47 0.74
CA ASP A 18 -11.33 3.49 0.04
C ASP A 18 -11.63 2.13 -0.58
N SER A 19 -10.62 1.52 -1.19
CA SER A 19 -10.70 0.23 -1.84
C SER A 19 -9.32 -0.38 -1.95
N PHE A 20 -9.23 -1.71 -1.91
CA PHE A 20 -8.02 -2.43 -2.25
C PHE A 20 -8.37 -3.57 -3.21
N ASP A 21 -7.44 -3.86 -4.10
CA ASP A 21 -7.48 -4.96 -5.04
C ASP A 21 -6.20 -5.77 -4.87
N VAL A 22 -6.31 -7.08 -5.01
CA VAL A 22 -5.21 -8.02 -4.81
C VAL A 22 -5.20 -8.94 -6.01
N LEU A 23 -4.17 -8.79 -6.84
CA LEU A 23 -3.98 -9.58 -8.03
C LEU A 23 -2.62 -10.27 -7.94
N ASP A 24 -2.63 -11.60 -7.77
CA ASP A 24 -1.45 -12.44 -7.58
C ASP A 24 -0.56 -11.97 -6.41
N ASP A 25 0.55 -11.30 -6.72
CA ASP A 25 1.55 -10.77 -5.81
C ASP A 25 1.55 -9.23 -5.74
N VAL A 26 0.57 -8.59 -6.40
CA VAL A 26 0.38 -7.15 -6.44
C VAL A 26 -0.85 -6.75 -5.64
N ILE A 27 -0.66 -5.82 -4.71
CA ILE A 27 -1.74 -5.18 -3.95
C ILE A 27 -1.88 -3.75 -4.43
N THR A 28 -3.04 -3.40 -5.00
CA THR A 28 -3.37 -2.02 -5.36
C THR A 28 -4.34 -1.45 -4.35
N VAL A 29 -4.00 -0.29 -3.78
CA VAL A 29 -4.74 0.35 -2.70
C VAL A 29 -5.11 1.75 -3.15
N LYS A 30 -6.37 2.10 -3.07
CA LYS A 30 -6.84 3.47 -3.27
C LYS A 30 -7.13 4.10 -1.92
N ILE A 31 -6.54 5.26 -1.70
CA ILE A 31 -6.59 5.98 -0.43
C ILE A 31 -7.05 7.40 -0.75
N SER A 32 -8.08 7.88 -0.05
CA SER A 32 -8.54 9.27 -0.14
C SER A 32 -8.54 9.93 1.23
N GLY A 33 -8.52 11.26 1.26
CA GLY A 33 -8.51 11.97 2.53
C GLY A 33 -7.16 11.95 3.26
N VAL A 34 -6.09 11.49 2.61
CA VAL A 34 -4.74 11.45 3.20
C VAL A 34 -3.90 12.65 2.77
N THR A 35 -2.94 13.04 3.61
CA THR A 35 -1.93 14.03 3.23
C THR A 35 -0.73 13.35 2.58
N LEU A 36 0.03 14.10 1.77
CA LEU A 36 1.31 13.65 1.21
C LEU A 36 2.29 13.13 2.28
N ASN A 37 2.31 13.75 3.47
CA ASN A 37 3.15 13.31 4.58
C ASN A 37 2.73 11.94 5.14
N GLN A 38 1.42 11.66 5.20
CA GLN A 38 0.91 10.35 5.62
C GLN A 38 1.25 9.29 4.57
N ILE A 39 1.08 9.58 3.28
CA ILE A 39 1.44 8.68 2.18
C ILE A 39 2.94 8.34 2.23
N SER A 40 3.80 9.36 2.40
CA SER A 40 5.25 9.16 2.51
C SER A 40 5.62 8.30 3.71
N SER A 41 4.97 8.50 4.86
CA SER A 41 5.20 7.68 6.06
C SER A 41 4.79 6.22 5.85
N ILE A 42 3.69 5.97 5.14
CA ILE A 42 3.23 4.62 4.78
C ILE A 42 4.22 3.97 3.82
N PHE A 43 4.65 4.70 2.79
CA PHE A 43 5.64 4.24 1.82
C PHE A 43 6.94 3.78 2.50
N VAL A 44 7.50 4.58 3.41
CA VAL A 44 8.74 4.23 4.12
C VAL A 44 8.56 2.96 4.96
N LYS A 45 7.41 2.80 5.64
CA LYS A 45 7.11 1.59 6.43
C LYS A 45 7.01 0.35 5.54
N LEU A 46 6.33 0.47 4.39
CA LEU A 46 6.18 -0.63 3.45
C LEU A 46 7.53 -1.02 2.82
N MET A 47 8.32 -0.06 2.36
CA MET A 47 9.68 -0.32 1.84
C MET A 47 10.64 -0.89 2.89
N SER A 48 10.37 -0.70 4.19
CA SER A 48 11.17 -1.31 5.25
C SER A 48 10.81 -2.77 5.55
N ASP A 49 9.70 -3.28 5.00
CA ASP A 49 9.27 -4.66 5.19
C ASP A 49 9.99 -5.58 4.19
N PRO A 50 10.71 -6.62 4.65
CA PRO A 50 11.40 -7.57 3.77
C PRO A 50 10.46 -8.37 2.85
N LEU A 51 9.15 -8.40 3.15
CA LEU A 51 8.15 -9.07 2.33
C LEU A 51 7.65 -8.20 1.16
N ILE A 52 8.15 -6.97 1.04
CA ILE A 52 7.77 -6.03 -0.02
C ILE A 52 8.95 -5.86 -0.97
N SER A 53 8.73 -6.21 -2.23
CA SER A 53 9.74 -6.06 -3.28
C SER A 53 9.74 -4.65 -3.87
N ASN A 54 8.56 -4.02 -3.99
CA ASN A 54 8.44 -2.70 -4.60
C ASN A 54 7.17 -2.00 -4.12
N VAL A 55 7.20 -0.66 -4.10
CA VAL A 55 6.02 0.17 -3.85
C VAL A 55 6.01 1.30 -4.86
N GLN A 56 4.88 1.52 -5.51
CA GLN A 56 4.63 2.63 -6.42
C GLN A 56 3.47 3.45 -5.87
N VAL A 57 3.58 4.78 -5.97
CA VAL A 57 2.57 5.71 -5.46
C VAL A 57 2.20 6.67 -6.59
N TYR A 58 0.91 6.72 -6.87
CA TYR A 58 0.30 7.59 -7.86
C TYR A 58 -0.65 8.56 -7.18
N THR A 59 -0.29 9.84 -7.19
CA THR A 59 -1.10 10.89 -6.58
C THR A 59 -2.06 11.47 -7.61
N ALA A 60 -3.36 11.33 -7.41
CA ALA A 60 -4.39 11.69 -8.39
C ALA A 60 -4.88 13.14 -8.27
N SER A 61 -4.90 13.72 -7.06
CA SER A 61 -5.33 15.11 -6.85
C SER A 61 -4.83 15.65 -5.52
N THR A 62 -4.20 16.82 -5.54
CA THR A 62 -3.78 17.62 -4.37
C THR A 62 -4.61 18.90 -4.33
N ASN A 63 -5.28 19.17 -3.21
CA ASN A 63 -6.06 20.39 -3.04
C ASN A 63 -5.23 21.46 -2.32
N ASP A 64 -4.77 22.50 -3.01
CA ASP A 64 -3.73 23.46 -2.53
C ASP A 64 -4.15 24.42 -1.40
N GLN A 65 -5.36 24.28 -0.83
CA GLN A 65 -5.80 25.11 0.28
C GLN A 65 -5.80 24.32 1.59
N ASN A 66 -4.82 24.63 2.46
CA ASN A 66 -4.76 24.28 3.88
C ASN A 66 -5.07 22.81 4.23
N ASN A 67 -4.01 22.04 4.50
CA ASN A 67 -4.10 20.64 4.95
C ASN A 67 -4.58 19.71 3.82
N SER A 68 -3.90 19.80 2.67
CA SER A 68 -4.21 19.18 1.38
C SER A 68 -4.46 17.67 1.47
N LEU A 69 -5.72 17.33 1.72
CA LEU A 69 -6.22 15.99 1.52
C LEU A 69 -6.08 15.63 0.04
N THR A 70 -5.55 14.46 -0.18
CA THR A 70 -5.03 13.99 -1.44
C THR A 70 -5.62 12.61 -1.69
N THR A 71 -6.00 12.36 -2.93
CA THR A 71 -6.31 10.99 -3.37
C THR A 71 -5.07 10.38 -3.98
N ALA A 72 -4.69 9.20 -3.52
CA ALA A 72 -3.55 8.46 -4.05
C ALA A 72 -3.91 6.99 -4.25
N THR A 73 -3.34 6.43 -5.30
CA THR A 73 -3.33 4.99 -5.56
C THR A 73 -1.93 4.48 -5.26
N MET A 74 -1.80 3.48 -4.42
CA MET A 74 -0.55 2.83 -4.07
C MET A 74 -0.57 1.40 -4.59
N THR A 75 0.46 1.02 -5.33
CA THR A 75 0.65 -0.35 -5.81
C THR A 75 1.85 -0.95 -5.09
N ILE A 76 1.62 -2.04 -4.37
CA ILE A 76 2.58 -2.72 -3.52
C ILE A 76 2.85 -4.08 -4.16
N GLN A 77 4.09 -4.34 -4.56
CA GLN A 77 4.54 -5.64 -5.02
C GLN A 77 5.09 -6.40 -3.83
N LEU A 78 4.50 -7.56 -3.54
CA LEU A 78 5.05 -8.48 -2.55
C LEU A 78 6.29 -9.17 -3.12
N ALA A 79 7.29 -9.36 -2.29
CA ALA A 79 8.39 -10.26 -2.60
C ALA A 79 7.81 -11.67 -2.72
N VAL A 80 8.00 -12.31 -3.87
CA VAL A 80 7.57 -13.68 -4.09
C VAL A 80 8.32 -14.54 -3.09
N ASP A 81 7.60 -15.03 -2.08
CA ASP A 81 8.14 -16.04 -1.19
C ASP A 81 8.31 -17.31 -2.05
N ASP A 82 9.57 -17.60 -2.39
CA ASP A 82 9.99 -18.77 -3.18
C ASP A 82 9.83 -20.08 -2.40
N SER A 83 8.81 -20.16 -1.53
CA SER A 83 8.37 -21.38 -0.86
C SER A 83 7.55 -22.29 -1.79
N SER A 84 7.60 -22.05 -3.10
CA SER A 84 7.00 -22.88 -4.15
C SER A 84 8.07 -23.58 -5.00
N ASN A 85 9.20 -23.97 -4.42
CA ASN A 85 10.15 -24.86 -5.10
C ASN A 85 10.59 -25.98 -4.17
N ILE A 86 9.68 -26.94 -3.97
CA ILE A 86 10.00 -28.28 -3.49
C ILE A 86 9.38 -29.26 -4.50
N GLU A 87 10.11 -29.57 -5.56
CA GLU A 87 9.94 -30.80 -6.36
C GLU A 87 11.25 -31.59 -6.34
#